data_AF-A0A5S4EH24-F1
#
_entry.id   AF-A0A5S4EH24-F1
#
_cell.length_a   1.000
_cell.length_b   1.000
_cell.length_c   1.000
_cell.angle_alpha   90.00
_cell.angle_beta   90.00
_cell.angle_gamma   90.00
#
_symmetry.space_group_name_H-M   'P 1'
#
loop_
_entity.id
_entity.type
_entity.pdbx_description
1 polymer ?
#
loop_
_entity_poly.entity_id
_entity_poly.type
_entity_poly.pdbx_seq_one_letter_code
_entity_poly.pdbx_strand_id
1 'polypeptide(L)' 'MLYRTVQTHLATWLELTFDRRQGAAGPAYVEREFRRYLECGILAHGFARARCAECGHDFLIA' A
#
# COMPACT_ATOMS: atom_id res chain seq x y z
N MET A 1 6.88 11.50 2.63
CA MET A 1 5.68 12.35 2.43
C MET A 1 4.58 11.63 1.67
N LEU A 2 4.89 10.90 0.59
CA LEU A 2 3.91 10.21 -0.26
C LEU A 2 2.93 9.27 0.48
N TYR A 3 3.43 8.42 1.40
CA TYR A 3 2.57 7.53 2.19
C TYR A 3 1.41 8.27 2.86
N ARG A 4 1.71 9.35 3.58
CA ARG A 4 0.66 10.16 4.25
C ARG A 4 -0.28 10.81 3.25
N THR A 5 0.22 11.30 2.12
CA THR A 5 -0.63 11.88 1.07
C THR A 5 -1.63 10.83 0.54
N VAL A 6 -1.16 9.63 0.19
CA VAL A 6 -2.02 8.56 -0.29
C VAL A 6 -3.01 8.13 0.79
N GLN A 7 -2.54 7.94 2.03
CA GLN A 7 -3.37 7.55 3.16
C GLN A 7 -4.51 8.54 3.41
N THR A 8 -4.22 9.84 3.33
CA THR A 8 -5.21 10.89 3.59
C THR A 8 -6.22 11.05 2.45
N HIS A 9 -5.80 10.92 1.19
CA HIS A 9 -6.62 11.34 0.04
C HIS A 9 -7.20 10.20 -0.80
N LEU A 10 -6.79 8.94 -0.60
CA LEU A 10 -7.25 7.83 -1.43
C LEU A 10 -8.78 7.65 -1.42
N ALA A 11 -9.41 7.70 -0.24
CA ALA A 11 -10.86 7.54 -0.12
C ALA A 11 -11.62 8.63 -0.90
N THR A 12 -11.26 9.90 -0.70
CA THR A 12 -11.87 11.02 -1.42
C THR A 12 -11.66 10.91 -2.93
N TRP A 13 -10.48 10.48 -3.37
CA TRP A 13 -10.23 10.28 -4.80
C TRP A 13 -11.08 9.16 -5.40
N LEU A 14 -11.26 8.04 -4.69
CA LEU A 14 -12.14 6.95 -5.13
C LEU A 14 -13.60 7.38 -5.23
N GLU A 15 -14.09 8.17 -4.28
CA GLU A 15 -15.45 8.72 -4.32
C GLU A 15 -15.67 9.66 -5.50
N LEU A 16 -14.69 10.53 -5.79
CA LEU A 16 -14.77 11.49 -6.90
C LEU A 16 -14.67 10.83 -8.27
N THR A 17 -13.97 9.71 -8.37
CA THR A 17 -13.77 8.98 -9.64
C THR A 17 -14.82 7.91 -9.89
N PHE A 18 -15.69 7.63 -8.92
CA PHE A 18 -16.78 6.67 -9.07
C PHE A 18 -17.93 7.27 -9.90
N ASP A 19 -18.08 6.85 -11.15
CA ASP A 19 -19.25 7.19 -11.95
C ASP A 19 -20.43 6.27 -11.58
N ARG A 20 -21.37 6.81 -10.80
CA ARG A 20 -22.61 6.13 -10.41
C ARG A 20 -23.47 5.67 -11.60
N ARG A 21 -23.36 6.29 -12.78
CA ARG A 21 -24.14 5.93 -13.96
C ARG A 21 -23.54 4.77 -14.75
N GLN A 22 -22.21 4.63 -14.73
CA GLN A 22 -21.50 3.57 -15.44
C GLN A 22 -21.05 2.44 -14.51
N GLY A 23 -21.20 2.60 -13.19
CA GLY A 23 -20.73 1.64 -12.18
C GLY A 23 -19.21 1.49 -12.17
N ALA A 24 -18.49 2.40 -12.84
CA ALA A 24 -17.05 2.32 -13.03
C ALA A 24 -16.36 3.29 -12.07
N ALA A 25 -15.50 2.74 -11.21
CA ALA A 25 -14.50 3.52 -10.51
C ALA A 25 -13.41 3.98 -11.49
N GLY A 26 -12.52 4.87 -11.04
CA GLY A 26 -11.23 5.10 -11.70
C GLY A 26 -10.50 3.76 -11.95
N PRO A 27 -9.41 3.76 -12.75
CA PRO A 27 -8.81 2.50 -13.19
C PRO A 27 -8.49 1.57 -12.02
N ALA A 28 -9.09 0.39 -11.98
CA ALA A 28 -9.01 -0.54 -10.84
C ALA A 28 -7.58 -0.92 -10.45
N TYR A 29 -6.63 -0.84 -11.39
CA TYR A 29 -5.22 -1.03 -11.07
C TYR A 29 -4.68 0.05 -10.13
N VAL A 30 -5.09 1.31 -10.28
CA VAL A 30 -4.61 2.43 -9.47
C VAL A 30 -5.04 2.26 -8.01
N GLU A 31 -6.31 1.93 -7.77
CA GLU A 31 -6.83 1.63 -6.43
C GLU A 31 -6.07 0.47 -5.78
N ARG A 32 -5.88 -0.63 -6.51
CA ARG A 32 -5.17 -1.81 -6.02
C ARG A 32 -3.72 -1.49 -5.65
N GLU A 33 -3.00 -0.77 -6.50
CA GLU A 33 -1.59 -0.42 -6.23
C GLU A 33 -1.46 0.54 -5.04
N PHE A 34 -2.36 1.53 -4.90
CA PHE A 34 -2.34 2.41 -3.73
C PHE A 34 -2.72 1.69 -2.43
N ARG A 35 -3.67 0.75 -2.47
CA ARG A 35 -3.95 -0.10 -1.30
C ARG A 35 -2.73 -0.94 -0.92
N ARG A 36 -2.05 -1.58 -1.88
CA ARG A 36 -0.81 -2.32 -1.61
C ARG A 36 0.31 -1.41 -1.08
N TYR A 37 0.40 -0.19 -1.58
CA TYR A 37 1.37 0.79 -1.08
C TYR A 37 1.12 1.18 0.39
N LEU A 38 -0.15 1.22 0.82
CA LEU A 38 -0.51 1.50 2.21
C LEU A 38 -0.26 0.31 3.16
N GLU A 39 0.05 -0.87 2.62
CA GLU A 39 0.46 -2.04 3.41
C GLU A 39 1.96 -2.04 3.72
N CYS A 40 2.77 -1.26 2.97
CA CYS A 40 4.21 -1.18 3.17
C CYS A 40 4.58 -0.68 4.56
N GLY A 41 5.65 -1.23 5.15
CA GLY A 41 6.13 -0.91 6.49
C GLY A 41 5.37 -1.60 7.62
N ILE A 42 4.36 -2.40 7.31
CA ILE A 42 3.56 -3.16 8.30
C ILE A 42 3.90 -4.65 8.16
N LEU A 43 4.60 -5.20 9.15
CA LEU A 43 5.04 -6.61 9.15
C LEU A 43 3.90 -7.62 8.94
N ALA A 44 2.66 -7.30 9.33
CA ALA A 44 1.51 -8.18 9.16
C ALA A 44 1.15 -8.45 7.69
N HIS A 45 1.55 -7.58 6.75
CA HIS A 45 1.28 -7.75 5.32
C HIS A 45 2.41 -8.46 4.56
N GLY A 46 3.46 -8.88 5.27
CA GLY A 46 4.62 -9.57 4.72
C GLY A 46 5.90 -8.79 4.93
N PHE A 47 7.02 -9.51 5.02
CA PHE A 47 8.33 -8.92 5.21
C PHE A 47 9.43 -9.82 4.65
N ALA A 48 10.56 -9.21 4.33
CA ALA A 48 11.81 -9.92 4.12
C ALA A 48 12.56 -10.07 5.44
N ARG A 49 13.22 -11.22 5.64
CA ARG A 49 14.14 -11.44 6.76
C ARG A 49 15.57 -11.43 6.23
N ALA A 50 16.36 -10.46 6.66
CA ALA A 50 17.80 -10.45 6.45
C ALA A 50 18.48 -11.10 7.65
N ARG A 51 19.37 -12.06 7.41
CA ARG A 51 20.14 -12.75 8.45
C ARG A 51 21.63 -12.55 8.20
N CYS A 52 22.35 -12.06 9.21
CA CYS A 52 23.81 -12.00 9.15
C CYS A 52 24.39 -13.41 9.31
N ALA A 53 25.24 -13.84 8.37
CA ALA A 53 25.84 -15.18 8.41
C ALA A 53 26.90 -15.33 9.51
N GLU A 54 27.56 -14.24 9.90
CA GLU A 54 28.68 -14.27 10.84
C GLU A 54 28.23 -14.19 12.31
N CYS A 55 27.29 -13.29 12.63
CA CYS A 55 26.78 -13.13 14.00
C CYS A 55 25.38 -13.71 14.25
N GLY A 56 24.67 -14.15 13.20
CA GLY A 56 23.34 -14.75 13.30
C GLY A 56 22.20 -13.79 13.63
N HIS A 57 22.44 -12.47 13.65
CA HIS A 57 21.41 -11.47 13.90
C HIS A 57 20.40 -11.39 12.76
N ASP A 58 19.13 -11.19 13.09
CA ASP A 58 18.02 -11.09 12.14
C ASP A 58 17.43 -9.68 12.13
N PHE A 59 17.17 -9.16 10.92
CA PHE A 59 16.47 -7.90 10.70
C PHE A 59 15.26 -8.16 9.79
N LEU A 60 14.10 -7.63 10.18
CA LEU A 60 12.86 -7.76 9.40
C LEU A 60 12.58 -6.45 8.65
N ILE A 61 12.23 -6.56 7.38
CA ILE A 61 12.01 -5.43 6.46
C ILE A 61 10.60 -5.58 5.88
N ALA A 62 9.73 -4.62 6.17
CA ALA A 62 8.38 -4.50 5.59
C ALA A 62 8.22 -3.23 4.78
#